data_AF-A0A1Z4JQY6-F1
#
_entry.id   AF-A0A1Z4JQY6-F1
#
_cell.length_a   1.000
_cell.length_b   1.000
_cell.length_c   1.000
_cell.angle_alpha   90.00
_cell.angle_beta   90.00
_cell.angle_gamma   90.00
#
_symmetry.space_group_name_H-M   'P 1'
#
loop_
_entity.id
_entity.type
_entity.pdbx_description
1 polymer ?
#
loop_
_entity_poly.entity_id
_entity_poly.type
_entity_poly.pdbx_seq_one_letter_code
_entity_poly.pdbx_strand_id
1 'polypeptide(L)'
;MSEIGEYWTLVRVNPAGGYRAEKSAIAHHYIEQNYAQITESNSLQQLLIRDYQNGSTEAELCLRCFISHCTLEEASSITRQFGDYYQFNQFDVLSYVLDDDGTLNRHYHPLSQKILASYNPAIASLNTWATRLVRQHPDLNQFLKQQGLYLKSDWAILNSTTTKRLERILSDRFYWSIDAIQTAILYLESYHAVYLSDRISEGSQGRCKEPTPEQLKRIADQLQTKLNQPISSTQVLKQLLAIAQCLRQHRLNRYETESIEEKPIQAEQLTVRSTESDPTDEFLYYYRAQFVQCLSAALEIVIRDYTSRLKEQKANQFRIALHLFYCQRITMTQIAEQLDLKRQDNVARLLKLKTLRADVGLHILTRLKQDISAIAQNFTDSERLSQFAETIDEALRDQVDALLEKDAQQSKTPKAYQKDNLFAEQLCALLSRDLH
;
A
#
# COMPACT_ATOMS: atom_id res chain seq x y z
N MET A 1 -25.11 -16.95 -17.38
CA MET A 1 -26.37 -17.11 -16.62
C MET A 1 -27.23 -15.90 -16.95
N SER A 2 -28.57 -15.98 -16.99
CA SER A 2 -29.37 -14.77 -17.22
C SER A 2 -29.13 -13.78 -16.08
N GLU A 3 -29.05 -12.48 -16.36
CA GLU A 3 -28.89 -11.44 -15.32
C GLU A 3 -29.99 -11.52 -14.24
N ILE A 4 -31.16 -12.03 -14.63
CA ILE A 4 -32.29 -12.25 -13.72
C ILE A 4 -31.99 -13.36 -12.69
N GLY A 5 -31.12 -14.31 -13.05
CA GLY A 5 -30.72 -15.41 -12.17
C GLY A 5 -30.08 -14.98 -10.85
N GLU A 6 -29.49 -13.78 -10.83
CA GLU A 6 -28.88 -13.18 -9.64
C GLU A 6 -29.92 -12.81 -8.58
N TYR A 7 -31.18 -12.62 -8.94
CA TYR A 7 -32.25 -12.29 -8.00
C TYR A 7 -32.84 -13.50 -7.27
N TRP A 8 -32.45 -14.72 -7.63
CA TRP A 8 -32.86 -15.93 -6.88
C TRP A 8 -31.70 -16.84 -6.51
N THR A 9 -30.47 -16.43 -6.78
CA THR A 9 -29.27 -17.18 -6.43
C THR A 9 -28.49 -16.37 -5.41
N LEU A 10 -28.26 -16.96 -4.24
CA LEU A 10 -27.54 -16.32 -3.16
C LEU A 10 -26.09 -16.82 -3.13
N VAL A 11 -25.14 -15.91 -3.20
CA VAL A 11 -23.71 -16.21 -3.06
C VAL A 11 -23.33 -16.25 -1.58
N ARG A 12 -22.67 -17.33 -1.17
CA ARG A 12 -22.20 -17.54 0.21
C ARG A 12 -20.77 -18.01 0.26
N VAL A 13 -20.10 -17.69 1.37
CA VAL A 13 -18.79 -18.26 1.71
C VAL A 13 -18.93 -19.77 1.89
N ASN A 14 -18.01 -20.53 1.29
CA ASN A 14 -17.91 -21.97 1.49
C ASN A 14 -16.96 -22.24 2.67
N PRO A 15 -17.37 -22.98 3.71
CA PRO A 15 -16.49 -23.32 4.84
C PRO A 15 -15.20 -24.06 4.45
N ALA A 16 -15.21 -24.75 3.30
CA ALA A 16 -14.03 -25.43 2.75
C ALA A 16 -13.12 -24.50 1.91
N GLY A 17 -13.42 -23.20 1.83
CA GLY A 17 -12.71 -22.21 1.02
C GLY A 17 -13.50 -21.79 -0.23
N GLY A 18 -13.35 -20.52 -0.61
CA GLY A 18 -14.05 -19.90 -1.74
C GLY A 18 -15.51 -19.54 -1.46
N TYR A 19 -16.34 -19.57 -2.50
CA TYR A 19 -17.77 -19.27 -2.42
C TYR A 19 -18.60 -20.29 -3.20
N ARG A 20 -19.89 -20.37 -2.88
CA ARG A 20 -20.88 -21.14 -3.63
C ARG A 20 -22.13 -20.31 -3.87
N ALA A 21 -22.79 -20.55 -5.00
CA ALA A 21 -24.04 -19.92 -5.36
C ALA A 21 -25.19 -20.91 -5.12
N GLU A 22 -26.13 -20.57 -4.23
CA GLU A 22 -27.25 -21.42 -3.84
C GLU A 22 -28.56 -20.86 -4.35
N LYS A 23 -29.37 -21.70 -4.99
CA LYS A 23 -30.71 -21.30 -5.43
C LYS A 23 -31.64 -21.14 -4.23
N SER A 24 -32.19 -19.94 -4.05
CA SER A 24 -33.27 -19.67 -3.11
C SER A 24 -34.60 -20.09 -3.72
N ALA A 25 -35.22 -21.14 -3.18
CA ALA A 25 -36.52 -21.63 -3.65
C ALA A 25 -37.62 -20.56 -3.48
N ILE A 26 -37.58 -19.80 -2.39
CA ILE A 26 -38.56 -18.74 -2.09
C ILE A 26 -38.45 -17.60 -3.13
N ALA A 27 -37.23 -17.08 -3.35
CA ALA A 27 -37.00 -16.00 -4.29
C ALA A 27 -37.32 -16.41 -5.74
N HIS A 28 -36.93 -17.63 -6.13
CA HIS A 28 -37.24 -18.17 -7.44
C HIS A 28 -38.74 -18.29 -7.67
N HIS A 29 -39.46 -18.87 -6.70
CA HIS A 29 -40.91 -19.02 -6.78
C HIS A 29 -41.62 -17.66 -6.85
N TYR A 30 -41.17 -16.69 -6.05
CA TYR A 30 -41.73 -15.34 -6.07
C TYR A 30 -41.57 -14.65 -7.44
N ILE A 31 -40.39 -14.78 -8.07
CA ILE A 31 -40.13 -14.20 -9.39
C ILE A 31 -40.92 -14.92 -10.49
N GLU A 32 -40.98 -16.26 -10.46
CA GLU A 32 -41.77 -17.02 -11.44
C GLU A 32 -43.27 -16.71 -11.34
N GLN A 33 -43.82 -16.56 -10.14
CA GLN A 33 -45.25 -16.30 -9.98
C GLN A 33 -45.66 -14.88 -10.36
N ASN A 34 -44.86 -13.88 -9.98
CA ASN A 34 -45.26 -12.48 -10.08
C ASN A 34 -44.63 -11.77 -11.29
N TYR A 35 -43.53 -12.29 -11.82
CA TYR A 35 -42.68 -11.57 -12.79
C TYR A 35 -42.17 -12.44 -13.95
N ALA A 36 -42.77 -13.61 -14.22
CA ALA A 36 -42.32 -14.53 -15.27
C ALA A 36 -42.19 -13.91 -16.69
N GLN A 37 -42.93 -12.84 -16.98
CA GLN A 37 -42.87 -12.17 -18.29
C GLN A 37 -41.76 -11.10 -18.39
N ILE A 38 -41.07 -10.79 -17.29
CA ILE A 38 -40.04 -9.76 -17.27
C ILE A 38 -38.71 -10.37 -17.67
N THR A 39 -38.10 -9.84 -18.73
CA THR A 39 -36.82 -10.29 -19.27
C THR A 39 -35.67 -9.31 -18.99
N GLU A 40 -35.99 -8.09 -18.55
CA GLU A 40 -35.01 -7.03 -18.28
C GLU A 40 -34.71 -6.90 -16.78
N SER A 41 -33.43 -7.01 -16.42
CA SER A 41 -32.96 -6.93 -15.03
C SER A 41 -33.32 -5.59 -14.35
N ASN A 42 -33.16 -4.46 -15.06
CA ASN A 42 -33.47 -3.14 -14.50
C ASN A 42 -34.96 -2.97 -14.16
N SER A 43 -35.83 -3.43 -15.07
CA SER A 43 -37.28 -3.39 -14.89
C SER A 43 -37.72 -4.26 -13.72
N LEU A 44 -37.14 -5.46 -13.58
CA LEU A 44 -37.37 -6.32 -12.43
C LEU A 44 -36.89 -5.68 -11.12
N GLN A 45 -35.69 -5.09 -11.11
CA GLN A 45 -35.12 -4.43 -9.91
C GLN A 45 -36.04 -3.34 -9.38
N GLN A 46 -36.58 -2.48 -10.25
CA GLN A 46 -37.48 -1.40 -9.86
C GLN A 46 -38.77 -1.92 -9.21
N LEU A 47 -39.34 -3.00 -9.75
CA LEU A 47 -40.55 -3.63 -9.20
C LEU A 47 -40.27 -4.29 -7.85
N LEU A 48 -39.16 -5.02 -7.73
CA LEU A 48 -38.74 -5.62 -6.46
C LEU A 48 -38.47 -4.56 -5.37
N ILE A 49 -37.86 -3.42 -5.73
CA ILE A 49 -37.67 -2.30 -4.79
C ILE A 49 -39.02 -1.76 -4.30
N ARG A 50 -39.99 -1.61 -5.21
CA ARG A 50 -41.34 -1.14 -4.85
C ARG A 50 -42.04 -2.12 -3.90
N ASP A 51 -41.99 -3.41 -4.18
CA ASP A 51 -42.58 -4.44 -3.32
C ASP A 51 -41.92 -4.51 -1.95
N TYR A 52 -40.59 -4.39 -1.91
CA TYR A 52 -39.84 -4.31 -0.67
C TYR A 52 -40.27 -3.09 0.17
N GLN A 53 -40.43 -1.92 -0.47
CA GLN A 53 -40.94 -0.72 0.20
C GLN A 53 -42.37 -0.89 0.73
N ASN A 54 -43.17 -1.75 0.09
CA ASN A 54 -44.51 -2.13 0.56
C ASN A 54 -44.50 -3.23 1.63
N GLY A 55 -43.33 -3.75 2.03
CA GLY A 55 -43.15 -4.72 3.10
C GLY A 55 -43.04 -6.18 2.66
N SER A 56 -42.84 -6.47 1.37
CA SER A 56 -42.65 -7.84 0.87
C SER A 56 -41.28 -8.40 1.28
N THR A 57 -41.30 -9.46 2.10
CA THR A 57 -40.09 -10.16 2.56
C THR A 57 -39.43 -10.99 1.46
N GLU A 58 -40.22 -11.47 0.51
CA GLU A 58 -39.78 -12.23 -0.65
C GLU A 58 -39.04 -11.31 -1.62
N ALA A 59 -39.56 -10.10 -1.85
CA ALA A 59 -38.87 -9.09 -2.64
C ALA A 59 -37.55 -8.65 -1.98
N GLU A 60 -37.53 -8.51 -0.65
CA GLU A 60 -36.30 -8.28 0.12
C GLU A 60 -35.27 -9.38 -0.14
N LEU A 61 -35.67 -10.65 -0.06
CA LEU A 61 -34.79 -11.79 -0.30
C LEU A 61 -34.26 -11.81 -1.73
N CYS A 62 -35.09 -11.48 -2.74
CA CYS A 62 -34.64 -11.37 -4.13
C CYS A 62 -33.56 -10.30 -4.30
N LEU A 63 -33.75 -9.13 -3.68
CA LEU A 63 -32.77 -8.04 -3.74
C LEU A 63 -31.49 -8.37 -2.97
N ARG A 64 -31.59 -9.10 -1.85
CA ARG A 64 -30.42 -9.62 -1.10
C ARG A 64 -29.59 -10.59 -1.94
N CYS A 65 -30.24 -11.47 -2.70
CA CYS A 65 -29.56 -12.34 -3.67
C CYS A 65 -28.75 -11.51 -4.67
N PHE A 66 -29.37 -10.51 -5.29
CA PHE A 66 -28.67 -9.61 -6.23
C PHE A 66 -27.48 -8.87 -5.59
N ILE A 67 -27.64 -8.38 -4.35
CA ILE A 67 -26.55 -7.71 -3.63
C ILE A 67 -25.39 -8.66 -3.32
N SER A 68 -25.66 -9.95 -3.07
CA SER A 68 -24.59 -10.94 -2.85
C SER A 68 -23.68 -11.09 -4.08
N HIS A 69 -24.25 -11.01 -5.29
CA HIS A 69 -23.50 -10.97 -6.55
C HIS A 69 -22.69 -9.68 -6.68
N CYS A 70 -23.29 -8.51 -6.44
CA CYS A 70 -22.57 -7.23 -6.43
C CYS A 70 -21.39 -7.24 -5.44
N THR A 71 -21.58 -7.89 -4.29
CA THR A 71 -20.56 -8.00 -3.24
C THR A 71 -19.42 -8.91 -3.66
N LEU A 72 -19.73 -10.05 -4.28
CA LEU A 72 -18.74 -10.96 -4.86
C LEU A 72 -17.90 -10.26 -5.92
N GLU A 73 -18.53 -9.53 -6.85
CA GLU A 73 -17.82 -8.80 -7.91
C GLU A 73 -16.86 -7.75 -7.34
N GLU A 74 -17.30 -6.98 -6.35
CA GLU A 74 -16.47 -5.97 -5.71
C GLU A 74 -15.30 -6.60 -4.93
N ALA A 75 -15.54 -7.69 -4.19
CA ALA A 75 -14.48 -8.43 -3.52
C ALA A 75 -13.45 -9.00 -4.51
N SER A 76 -13.92 -9.49 -5.66
CA SER A 76 -13.07 -9.94 -6.78
C SER A 76 -12.23 -8.79 -7.33
N SER A 77 -12.83 -7.61 -7.48
CA SER A 77 -12.17 -6.40 -7.98
C SER A 77 -11.07 -5.93 -7.03
N ILE A 78 -11.33 -5.89 -5.72
CA ILE A 78 -10.33 -5.56 -4.70
C ILE A 78 -9.16 -6.54 -4.75
N THR A 79 -9.46 -7.83 -4.81
CA THR A 79 -8.43 -8.88 -4.84
C THR A 79 -7.61 -8.81 -6.12
N ARG A 80 -8.23 -8.63 -7.29
CA ARG A 80 -7.50 -8.49 -8.56
C ARG A 80 -6.59 -7.25 -8.57
N GLN A 81 -7.02 -6.16 -7.94
CA GLN A 81 -6.25 -4.91 -7.91
C GLN A 81 -5.09 -4.94 -6.90
N PHE A 82 -5.24 -5.68 -5.79
CA PHE A 82 -4.37 -5.52 -4.63
C PHE A 82 -3.87 -6.84 -4.01
N GLY A 83 -4.52 -7.96 -4.29
CA GLY A 83 -4.29 -9.24 -3.61
C GLY A 83 -2.87 -9.75 -3.73
N ASP A 84 -2.29 -9.73 -4.94
CA ASP A 84 -0.93 -10.23 -5.17
C ASP A 84 0.14 -9.41 -4.42
N TYR A 85 -0.01 -8.09 -4.43
CA TYR A 85 0.95 -7.19 -3.78
C TYR A 85 0.84 -7.21 -2.25
N TYR A 86 -0.39 -7.22 -1.73
CA TYR A 86 -0.68 -7.18 -0.29
C TYR A 86 -0.92 -8.57 0.31
N GLN A 87 -0.61 -9.63 -0.43
CA GLN A 87 -0.63 -11.04 0.01
C GLN A 87 -1.95 -11.52 0.63
N PHE A 88 -3.08 -11.15 0.04
CA PHE A 88 -4.39 -11.69 0.40
C PHE A 88 -5.14 -12.21 -0.83
N ASN A 89 -5.99 -13.20 -0.62
CA ASN A 89 -6.79 -13.81 -1.66
C ASN A 89 -8.27 -13.37 -1.57
N GLN A 90 -9.07 -13.82 -2.54
CA GLN A 90 -10.48 -13.44 -2.64
C GLN A 90 -11.31 -13.93 -1.44
N PHE A 91 -10.99 -15.11 -0.92
CA PHE A 91 -11.69 -15.69 0.22
C PHE A 91 -11.48 -14.85 1.49
N ASP A 92 -10.27 -14.31 1.69
CA ASP A 92 -9.97 -13.43 2.82
C ASP A 92 -10.90 -12.22 2.81
N VAL A 93 -11.11 -11.59 1.65
CA VAL A 93 -12.04 -10.45 1.49
C VAL A 93 -13.49 -10.88 1.70
N LEU A 94 -13.91 -11.99 1.08
CA LEU A 94 -15.30 -12.46 1.14
C LEU A 94 -15.75 -12.80 2.56
N SER A 95 -14.85 -13.30 3.40
CA SER A 95 -15.13 -13.65 4.80
C SER A 95 -15.67 -12.47 5.64
N TYR A 96 -15.41 -11.22 5.22
CA TYR A 96 -15.87 -10.02 5.90
C TYR A 96 -17.17 -9.44 5.34
N VAL A 97 -17.57 -9.79 4.12
CA VAL A 97 -18.64 -9.07 3.38
C VAL A 97 -19.77 -9.95 2.89
N LEU A 98 -19.56 -11.27 2.81
CA LEU A 98 -20.62 -12.25 2.52
C LEU A 98 -21.10 -12.94 3.80
N ASP A 99 -21.84 -12.20 4.62
CA ASP A 99 -22.42 -12.62 5.90
C ASP A 99 -23.91 -13.05 5.80
N ASP A 100 -24.47 -13.08 4.59
CA ASP A 100 -25.89 -13.34 4.35
C ASP A 100 -26.22 -14.85 4.26
N ASP A 101 -26.96 -15.34 5.24
CA ASP A 101 -27.45 -16.71 5.33
C ASP A 101 -28.83 -16.94 4.71
N GLY A 102 -29.32 -15.99 3.90
CA GLY A 102 -30.58 -16.04 3.15
C GLY A 102 -31.82 -16.24 4.00
N THR A 103 -31.71 -16.21 5.34
CA THR A 103 -32.85 -16.38 6.21
C THR A 103 -33.60 -15.06 6.35
N LEU A 104 -34.90 -15.14 6.55
CA LEU A 104 -35.76 -14.00 6.88
C LEU A 104 -35.77 -13.71 8.41
N ASN A 105 -34.81 -14.30 9.14
CA ASN A 105 -34.72 -14.16 10.59
C ASN A 105 -34.24 -12.75 10.98
N ARG A 106 -34.82 -12.17 12.03
CA ARG A 106 -34.60 -10.77 12.43
C ARG A 106 -33.52 -10.58 13.51
N HIS A 107 -32.88 -11.66 13.98
CA HIS A 107 -31.90 -11.55 15.06
C HIS A 107 -30.52 -11.05 14.61
N TYR A 108 -30.18 -11.22 13.33
CA TYR A 108 -28.94 -10.73 12.74
C TYR A 108 -29.24 -9.99 11.44
N HIS A 109 -28.57 -8.84 11.26
CA HIS A 109 -28.74 -8.00 10.07
C HIS A 109 -27.48 -8.08 9.21
N PRO A 110 -27.47 -8.90 8.14
CA PRO A 110 -26.33 -9.03 7.25
C PRO A 110 -26.06 -7.72 6.48
N LEU A 111 -24.87 -7.61 5.90
CA LEU A 111 -24.45 -6.47 5.10
C LEU A 111 -25.44 -6.18 3.97
N SER A 112 -25.94 -7.21 3.29
CA SER A 112 -26.95 -7.10 2.22
C SER A 112 -28.22 -6.36 2.69
N GLN A 113 -28.70 -6.64 3.91
CA GLN A 113 -29.87 -6.00 4.49
C GLN A 113 -29.57 -4.55 4.88
N LYS A 114 -28.37 -4.27 5.42
CA LYS A 114 -27.92 -2.89 5.70
C LYS A 114 -27.80 -2.06 4.42
N ILE A 115 -27.36 -2.67 3.33
CA ILE A 115 -27.29 -2.06 2.00
C ILE A 115 -28.70 -1.69 1.53
N LEU A 116 -29.67 -2.62 1.60
CA LEU A 116 -31.06 -2.35 1.22
C LEU A 116 -31.74 -1.29 2.09
N ALA A 117 -31.56 -1.37 3.41
CA ALA A 117 -32.17 -0.44 4.35
C ALA A 117 -31.69 1.01 4.15
N SER A 118 -30.46 1.20 3.64
CA SER A 118 -29.89 2.52 3.36
C SER A 118 -30.00 2.96 1.90
N TYR A 119 -30.53 2.09 1.01
CA TYR A 119 -30.54 2.35 -0.42
C TYR A 119 -31.44 3.53 -0.80
N ASN A 120 -30.89 4.43 -1.63
CA ASN A 120 -31.63 5.56 -2.20
C ASN A 120 -31.53 5.57 -3.73
N PRO A 121 -32.63 5.23 -4.44
CA PRO A 121 -32.65 5.17 -5.91
C PRO A 121 -32.50 6.53 -6.59
N ALA A 122 -32.72 7.64 -5.89
CA ALA A 122 -32.52 8.98 -6.46
C ALA A 122 -31.04 9.35 -6.61
N ILE A 123 -30.14 8.65 -5.91
CA ILE A 123 -28.71 8.96 -5.86
C ILE A 123 -27.89 8.05 -6.76
N ALA A 124 -28.19 6.74 -6.79
CA ALA A 124 -27.43 5.76 -7.56
C ALA A 124 -28.22 4.47 -7.83
N SER A 125 -27.73 3.65 -8.77
CA SER A 125 -28.23 2.29 -8.96
C SER A 125 -27.89 1.40 -7.76
N LEU A 126 -28.66 0.33 -7.54
CA LEU A 126 -28.44 -0.58 -6.42
C LEU A 126 -27.03 -1.21 -6.45
N ASN A 127 -26.53 -1.57 -7.63
CA ASN A 127 -25.16 -2.07 -7.81
C ASN A 127 -24.12 -1.03 -7.33
N THR A 128 -24.23 0.23 -7.79
CA THR A 128 -23.30 1.30 -7.39
C THR A 128 -23.38 1.59 -5.87
N TRP A 129 -24.57 1.46 -5.29
CA TRP A 129 -24.77 1.62 -3.85
C TRP A 129 -24.14 0.48 -3.05
N ALA A 130 -24.37 -0.77 -3.47
CA ALA A 130 -23.81 -1.97 -2.85
C ALA A 130 -22.27 -1.96 -2.90
N THR A 131 -21.68 -1.76 -4.08
CA THR A 131 -20.21 -1.68 -4.26
C THR A 131 -19.58 -0.60 -3.38
N ARG A 132 -20.22 0.58 -3.28
CA ARG A 132 -19.78 1.65 -2.38
C ARG A 132 -19.78 1.22 -0.91
N LEU A 133 -20.85 0.56 -0.44
CA LEU A 133 -20.97 0.14 0.95
C LEU A 133 -20.05 -1.03 1.31
N VAL A 134 -19.81 -1.96 0.38
CA VAL A 134 -18.80 -3.02 0.52
C VAL A 134 -17.41 -2.40 0.74
N ARG A 135 -17.00 -1.43 -0.10
CA ARG A 135 -15.73 -0.70 0.10
C ARG A 135 -15.66 0.10 1.40
N GLN A 136 -16.80 0.43 1.99
CA GLN A 136 -16.90 1.16 3.26
C GLN A 136 -17.05 0.24 4.48
N HIS A 137 -17.13 -1.08 4.27
CA HIS A 137 -17.32 -2.04 5.35
C HIS A 137 -16.18 -1.91 6.39
N PRO A 138 -16.49 -1.73 7.69
CA PRO A 138 -15.49 -1.38 8.70
C PRO A 138 -14.48 -2.51 8.91
N ASP A 139 -14.95 -3.76 9.02
CA ASP A 139 -14.08 -4.92 9.29
C ASP A 139 -13.20 -5.24 8.09
N LEU A 140 -13.74 -5.10 6.87
CA LEU A 140 -12.95 -5.22 5.64
C LEU A 140 -11.87 -4.13 5.61
N ASN A 141 -12.24 -2.88 5.87
CA ASN A 141 -11.27 -1.78 5.90
C ASN A 141 -10.24 -1.91 7.03
N GLN A 142 -10.55 -2.64 8.10
CA GLN A 142 -9.59 -2.95 9.15
C GLN A 142 -8.62 -4.04 8.68
N PHE A 143 -9.14 -5.13 8.11
CA PHE A 143 -8.34 -6.18 7.50
C PHE A 143 -7.37 -5.64 6.44
N LEU A 144 -7.86 -4.85 5.48
CA LEU A 144 -7.01 -4.29 4.44
C LEU A 144 -5.90 -3.39 5.03
N LYS A 145 -6.20 -2.64 6.09
CA LYS A 145 -5.17 -1.84 6.79
C LYS A 145 -4.12 -2.71 7.48
N GLN A 146 -4.51 -3.84 8.07
CA GLN A 146 -3.57 -4.79 8.67
C GLN A 146 -2.62 -5.37 7.61
N GLN A 147 -3.11 -5.57 6.39
CA GLN A 147 -2.29 -5.95 5.24
C GLN A 147 -1.47 -4.79 4.64
N GLY A 148 -1.56 -3.57 5.19
CA GLY A 148 -0.85 -2.39 4.69
C GLY A 148 -1.57 -1.62 3.58
N LEU A 149 -2.80 -2.02 3.21
CA LEU A 149 -3.61 -1.36 2.18
C LEU A 149 -4.58 -0.33 2.77
N TYR A 150 -4.53 0.90 2.25
CA TYR A 150 -5.51 1.95 2.59
C TYR A 150 -6.20 2.50 1.34
N LEU A 151 -7.46 2.12 1.13
CA LEU A 151 -8.23 2.36 -0.11
C LEU A 151 -8.55 3.84 -0.43
N LYS A 152 -8.25 4.81 0.45
CA LYS A 152 -8.50 6.23 0.13
C LYS A 152 -7.40 6.76 -0.79
N SER A 153 -7.80 7.43 -1.87
CA SER A 153 -6.88 8.14 -2.76
C SER A 153 -6.14 9.26 -2.03
N ASP A 154 -4.97 9.66 -2.55
CA ASP A 154 -4.17 10.77 -2.01
C ASP A 154 -5.01 12.04 -1.84
N TRP A 155 -5.83 12.36 -2.84
CA TRP A 155 -6.73 13.50 -2.83
C TRP A 155 -7.82 13.40 -1.77
N ALA A 156 -8.37 12.20 -1.54
CA ALA A 156 -9.32 11.98 -0.45
C ALA A 156 -8.65 12.08 0.93
N ILE A 157 -7.36 11.72 1.03
CA ILE A 157 -6.56 11.86 2.25
C ILE A 157 -6.31 13.34 2.54
N LEU A 158 -5.87 14.12 1.54
CA LEU A 158 -5.62 15.55 1.67
C LEU A 158 -6.91 16.34 1.98
N ASN A 159 -8.01 16.06 1.29
CA ASN A 159 -9.30 16.72 1.54
C ASN A 159 -9.87 16.43 2.93
N SER A 160 -9.59 15.25 3.50
CA SER A 160 -10.06 14.87 4.83
C SER A 160 -9.13 15.30 5.98
N THR A 161 -8.02 15.98 5.67
CA THR A 161 -7.02 16.37 6.66
C THR A 161 -7.06 17.88 6.87
N THR A 162 -7.18 18.31 8.11
CA THR A 162 -7.12 19.74 8.48
C THR A 162 -5.69 20.17 8.73
N THR A 163 -5.39 21.47 8.61
CA THR A 163 -4.04 22.04 8.87
C THR A 163 -3.52 21.69 10.25
N LYS A 164 -4.34 21.86 11.30
CA LYS A 164 -4.01 21.45 12.69
C LYS A 164 -3.70 19.97 12.83
N ARG A 165 -4.42 19.12 12.07
CA ARG A 165 -4.20 17.67 12.10
C ARG A 165 -2.92 17.31 11.35
N LEU A 166 -2.63 17.97 10.23
CA LEU A 166 -1.38 17.80 9.49
C LEU A 166 -0.18 18.19 10.36
N GLU A 167 -0.23 19.37 10.97
CA GLU A 167 0.80 19.88 11.89
C GLU A 167 1.14 18.86 12.97
N ARG A 168 0.11 18.38 13.67
CA ARG A 168 0.26 17.38 14.72
C ARG A 168 0.89 16.08 14.21
N ILE A 169 0.44 15.58 13.06
CA ILE A 169 0.98 14.33 12.48
C ILE A 169 2.45 14.48 12.11
N LEU A 170 2.82 15.58 11.44
CA LEU A 170 4.20 15.81 11.00
C LEU A 170 5.16 16.08 12.16
N SER A 171 4.69 16.76 13.21
CA SER A 171 5.45 17.03 14.42
C SER A 171 5.61 15.80 15.31
N ASP A 172 4.50 15.18 15.71
CA ASP A 172 4.48 14.13 16.73
C ASP A 172 5.09 12.81 16.20
N ARG A 173 4.92 12.53 14.90
CA ARG A 173 5.22 11.20 14.33
C ARG A 173 6.40 11.17 13.38
N PHE A 174 6.57 12.22 12.56
CA PHE A 174 7.62 12.25 11.55
C PHE A 174 8.79 13.18 11.93
N TYR A 175 8.68 13.92 13.03
CA TYR A 175 9.71 14.82 13.56
C TYR A 175 10.26 15.80 12.51
N TRP A 176 9.38 16.31 11.64
CA TRP A 176 9.76 17.32 10.66
C TRP A 176 10.16 18.63 11.35
N SER A 177 11.05 19.40 10.71
CA SER A 177 11.40 20.73 11.20
C SER A 177 10.19 21.66 11.17
N ILE A 178 10.17 22.65 12.05
CA ILE A 178 9.10 23.65 12.13
C ILE A 178 8.88 24.33 10.76
N ASP A 179 9.98 24.70 10.07
CA ASP A 179 9.92 25.33 8.75
C ASP A 179 9.32 24.40 7.68
N ALA A 180 9.64 23.10 7.71
CA ALA A 180 9.08 22.12 6.80
C ALA A 180 7.58 21.88 7.06
N ILE A 181 7.16 21.90 8.33
CA ILE A 181 5.75 21.78 8.72
C ILE A 181 4.96 23.00 8.24
N GLN A 182 5.48 24.21 8.46
CA GLN A 182 4.84 25.44 7.97
C GLN A 182 4.70 25.42 6.45
N THR A 183 5.75 24.99 5.74
CA THR A 183 5.70 24.81 4.29
C THR A 183 4.61 23.81 3.91
N ALA A 184 4.55 22.63 4.53
CA ALA A 184 3.53 21.63 4.23
C ALA A 184 2.09 22.12 4.50
N ILE A 185 1.88 22.90 5.56
CA ILE A 185 0.60 23.54 5.85
C ILE A 185 0.22 24.52 4.74
N LEU A 186 1.15 25.34 4.27
CA LEU A 186 0.91 26.28 3.17
C LEU A 186 0.50 25.56 1.88
N TYR A 187 1.16 24.44 1.54
CA TYR A 187 0.77 23.61 0.39
C TYR A 187 -0.65 23.05 0.55
N LEU A 188 -1.01 22.55 1.74
CA LEU A 188 -2.34 22.03 2.01
C LEU A 188 -3.42 23.12 1.94
N GLU A 189 -3.15 24.32 2.49
CA GLU A 189 -4.08 25.45 2.45
C GLU A 189 -4.34 25.93 1.03
N SER A 190 -3.28 26.12 0.23
CA SER A 190 -3.41 26.55 -1.16
C SER A 190 -4.13 25.48 -2.00
N TYR A 191 -3.88 24.19 -1.73
CA TYR A 191 -4.65 23.10 -2.31
C TYR A 191 -6.13 23.18 -1.96
N HIS A 192 -6.49 23.32 -0.68
CA HIS A 192 -7.89 23.45 -0.26
C HIS A 192 -8.57 24.67 -0.88
N ALA A 193 -7.88 25.82 -0.93
CA ALA A 193 -8.43 27.06 -1.46
C ALA A 193 -8.81 26.96 -2.95
N VAL A 194 -8.04 26.24 -3.76
CA VAL A 194 -8.32 26.07 -5.20
C VAL A 194 -9.21 24.85 -5.44
N TYR A 195 -8.77 23.67 -4.98
CA TYR A 195 -9.40 22.40 -5.32
C TYR A 195 -10.80 22.26 -4.72
N LEU A 196 -11.01 22.67 -3.46
CA LEU A 196 -12.36 22.57 -2.85
C LEU A 196 -13.32 23.59 -3.44
N SER A 197 -12.84 24.80 -3.72
CA SER A 197 -13.66 25.86 -4.33
C SER A 197 -14.19 25.45 -5.70
N ASP A 198 -13.31 24.92 -6.56
CA ASP A 198 -13.73 24.42 -7.88
C ASP A 198 -14.70 23.25 -7.74
N ARG A 199 -14.40 22.32 -6.83
CA ARG A 199 -15.25 21.14 -6.61
C ARG A 199 -16.66 21.51 -6.14
N ILE A 200 -16.79 22.56 -5.32
CA ILE A 200 -18.11 23.10 -4.92
C ILE A 200 -18.79 23.73 -6.12
N SER A 201 -18.07 24.51 -6.94
CA SER A 201 -18.63 25.15 -8.13
C SER A 201 -19.10 24.15 -9.20
N GLU A 202 -18.42 23.02 -9.32
CA GLU A 202 -18.76 21.93 -10.24
C GLU A 202 -19.86 20.99 -9.72
N GLY A 203 -20.29 21.14 -8.46
CA GLY A 203 -21.27 20.23 -7.84
C GLY A 203 -20.76 18.78 -7.70
N SER A 204 -19.44 18.58 -7.70
CA SER A 204 -18.82 17.26 -7.73
C SER A 204 -19.00 16.48 -6.41
N GLN A 205 -19.99 15.58 -6.34
CA GLN A 205 -20.26 14.71 -5.18
C GLN A 205 -19.56 13.33 -5.21
N GLY A 206 -18.63 13.12 -6.15
CA GLY A 206 -17.95 11.83 -6.37
C GLY A 206 -16.57 11.66 -5.72
N ARG A 207 -15.81 10.68 -6.23
CA ARG A 207 -14.41 10.40 -5.86
C ARG A 207 -13.55 11.67 -6.02
N CYS A 208 -12.60 11.88 -5.11
CA CYS A 208 -11.62 12.96 -5.24
C CYS A 208 -10.66 12.61 -6.38
N LYS A 209 -10.79 13.30 -7.51
CA LYS A 209 -9.93 13.17 -8.68
C LYS A 209 -8.61 13.91 -8.46
N GLU A 210 -7.62 13.58 -9.28
CA GLU A 210 -6.38 14.35 -9.34
C GLU A 210 -6.64 15.80 -9.76
N PRO A 211 -5.92 16.79 -9.18
CA PRO A 211 -6.03 18.18 -9.58
C PRO A 211 -5.66 18.36 -11.06
N THR A 212 -6.43 19.17 -11.78
CA THR A 212 -6.14 19.45 -13.19
C THR A 212 -4.88 20.33 -13.33
N PRO A 213 -4.22 20.35 -14.50
CA PRO A 213 -3.07 21.23 -14.74
C PRO A 213 -3.36 22.71 -14.43
N GLU A 214 -4.58 23.17 -14.70
CA GLU A 214 -5.03 24.53 -14.41
C GLU A 214 -5.17 24.78 -12.90
N GLN A 215 -5.64 23.78 -12.15
CA GLN A 215 -5.70 23.84 -10.69
C GLN A 215 -4.30 23.89 -10.09
N LEU A 216 -3.39 23.03 -10.56
CA LEU A 216 -2.00 23.02 -10.11
C LEU A 216 -1.30 24.35 -10.38
N LYS A 217 -1.57 24.98 -11.54
CA LYS A 217 -1.05 26.32 -11.86
C LYS A 217 -1.56 27.38 -10.88
N ARG A 218 -2.87 27.42 -10.60
CA ARG A 218 -3.43 28.37 -9.63
C ARG A 218 -2.89 28.16 -8.22
N ILE A 219 -2.67 26.90 -7.81
CA ILE A 219 -2.05 26.59 -6.52
C ILE A 219 -0.61 27.10 -6.49
N ALA A 220 0.16 26.92 -7.58
CA ALA A 220 1.52 27.41 -7.70
C ALA A 220 1.59 28.94 -7.61
N ASP A 221 0.70 29.67 -8.30
CA ASP A 221 0.64 31.14 -8.26
C ASP A 221 0.36 31.65 -6.83
N GLN A 222 -0.56 30.99 -6.10
CA GLN A 222 -0.85 31.31 -4.69
C GLN A 222 0.35 31.05 -3.78
N LEU A 223 1.04 29.92 -3.97
CA LEU A 223 2.21 29.57 -3.17
C LEU A 223 3.39 30.48 -3.44
N GLN A 224 3.62 30.87 -4.69
CA GLN A 224 4.66 31.82 -5.06
C GLN A 224 4.48 33.16 -4.33
N THR A 225 3.23 33.64 -4.25
CA THR A 225 2.90 34.87 -3.50
C THR A 225 3.18 34.73 -2.00
N LYS A 226 2.93 33.56 -1.41
CA LYS A 226 3.13 33.34 0.04
C LYS A 226 4.58 33.05 0.42
N LEU A 227 5.33 32.36 -0.44
CA LEU A 227 6.69 31.89 -0.17
C LEU A 227 7.78 32.78 -0.78
N ASN A 228 7.40 33.79 -1.58
CA ASN A 228 8.31 34.68 -2.30
C ASN A 228 9.37 33.93 -3.14
N GLN A 229 8.99 32.77 -3.69
CA GLN A 229 9.86 31.90 -4.48
C GLN A 229 9.10 31.34 -5.69
N PRO A 230 9.76 31.14 -6.85
CA PRO A 230 9.14 30.52 -8.00
C PRO A 230 8.82 29.05 -7.70
N ILE A 231 7.56 28.65 -7.89
CA ILE A 231 7.08 27.28 -7.67
C ILE A 231 6.43 26.81 -8.96
N SER A 232 6.83 25.64 -9.45
CA SER A 232 6.22 25.03 -10.63
C SER A 232 4.99 24.17 -10.26
N SER A 233 4.06 24.01 -11.20
CA SER A 233 2.92 23.09 -11.04
C SER A 233 3.35 21.65 -10.74
N THR A 234 4.48 21.20 -11.32
CA THR A 234 5.05 19.87 -11.04
C THR A 234 5.55 19.75 -9.61
N GLN A 235 6.18 20.81 -9.07
CA GLN A 235 6.61 20.85 -7.68
C GLN A 235 5.43 20.87 -6.72
N VAL A 236 4.33 21.55 -7.06
CA VAL A 236 3.07 21.48 -6.31
C VAL A 236 2.55 20.05 -6.25
N LEU A 237 2.42 19.38 -7.40
CA LEU A 237 1.92 18.02 -7.45
C LEU A 237 2.77 17.07 -6.61
N LYS A 238 4.09 17.11 -6.79
CA LYS A 238 5.05 16.30 -6.04
C LYS A 238 4.94 16.49 -4.54
N GLN A 239 4.84 17.75 -4.08
CA GLN A 239 4.76 18.05 -2.66
C GLN A 239 3.43 17.60 -2.05
N LEU A 240 2.31 17.76 -2.78
CA LEU A 240 1.01 17.27 -2.33
C LEU A 240 0.99 15.74 -2.22
N LEU A 241 1.58 15.03 -3.19
CA LEU A 241 1.73 13.58 -3.14
C LEU A 241 2.59 13.14 -1.94
N ALA A 242 3.71 13.81 -1.69
CA ALA A 242 4.56 13.51 -0.53
C ALA A 242 3.80 13.70 0.81
N ILE A 243 3.01 14.77 0.94
CA ILE A 243 2.15 15.00 2.11
C ILE A 243 1.10 13.89 2.23
N ALA A 244 0.46 13.51 1.13
CA ALA A 244 -0.56 12.46 1.12
C ALA A 244 0.01 11.08 1.51
N GLN A 245 1.22 10.75 1.04
CA GLN A 245 1.95 9.54 1.42
C GLN A 245 2.27 9.50 2.92
N CYS A 246 2.77 10.61 3.49
CA CYS A 246 3.02 10.70 4.94
C CYS A 246 1.72 10.49 5.74
N LEU A 247 0.62 11.09 5.30
CA LEU A 247 -0.69 10.91 5.93
C LEU A 247 -1.22 9.48 5.77
N ARG A 248 -0.93 8.80 4.66
CA ARG A 248 -1.26 7.38 4.45
C ARG A 248 -0.48 6.48 5.40
N GLN A 249 0.84 6.65 5.49
CA GLN A 249 1.70 5.91 6.42
C GLN A 249 1.25 6.09 7.88
N HIS A 250 0.92 7.32 8.30
CA HIS A 250 0.36 7.55 9.64
C HIS A 250 -0.94 6.77 9.87
N ARG A 251 -1.82 6.67 8.86
CA ARG A 251 -3.12 5.99 9.00
C ARG A 251 -3.00 4.47 9.03
N LEU A 252 -1.97 3.91 8.38
CA LEU A 252 -1.63 2.49 8.41
C LEU A 252 -1.01 2.10 9.77
N ASN A 253 -0.01 2.86 10.23
CA ASN A 253 0.75 2.55 11.44
C ASN A 253 -0.04 2.82 12.74
N ARG A 254 -1.35 3.04 12.70
CA ARG A 254 -2.20 3.21 13.90
C ARG A 254 -2.57 1.87 14.57
N TYR A 255 -2.13 0.76 13.98
CA TYR A 255 -2.34 -0.61 14.41
C TYR A 255 -1.02 -1.39 14.39
N GLU A 256 0.02 -0.89 15.07
CA GLU A 256 1.05 -1.78 15.61
C GLU A 256 0.37 -2.65 16.68
N THR A 257 -0.38 -3.66 16.24
CA THR A 257 -0.76 -4.79 17.07
C THR A 257 0.50 -5.62 17.24
N GLU A 258 1.05 -5.59 18.46
CA GLU A 258 1.83 -6.71 18.98
C GLU A 258 0.95 -7.97 18.82
N SER A 259 1.24 -8.81 17.82
CA SER A 259 0.56 -10.09 17.69
C SER A 259 1.58 -11.22 17.70
N ILE A 260 1.21 -12.20 18.51
CA ILE A 260 2.00 -13.26 19.13
C ILE A 260 2.00 -14.48 18.20
N GLU A 261 3.17 -15.12 18.09
CA GLU A 261 3.40 -16.48 17.55
C GLU A 261 3.02 -16.74 16.08
N GLU A 262 4.03 -16.67 15.20
CA GLU A 262 4.02 -17.45 13.96
C GLU A 262 5.10 -18.53 14.00
N LYS A 263 4.65 -19.79 14.01
CA LYS A 263 5.49 -20.98 13.87
C LYS A 263 6.08 -21.01 12.46
N PRO A 264 7.36 -21.42 12.31
CA PRO A 264 8.03 -21.42 11.02
C PRO A 264 7.47 -22.56 10.15
N ILE A 265 6.80 -22.22 9.06
CA ILE A 265 6.54 -23.14 7.96
C ILE A 265 7.85 -23.28 7.18
N GLN A 266 8.38 -24.50 7.11
CA GLN A 266 9.57 -24.84 6.36
C GLN A 266 9.26 -24.71 4.86
N ALA A 267 10.02 -23.87 4.16
CA ALA A 267 9.96 -23.77 2.70
C ALA A 267 10.52 -25.05 2.07
N GLU A 268 9.63 -25.87 1.51
CA GLU A 268 10.01 -26.93 0.58
C GLU A 268 10.52 -26.32 -0.73
N GLN A 269 11.70 -26.75 -1.13
CA GLN A 269 12.35 -26.41 -2.38
C GLN A 269 11.52 -26.91 -3.55
N LEU A 270 10.88 -26.01 -4.30
CA LEU A 270 10.27 -26.33 -5.58
C LEU A 270 11.33 -26.23 -6.68
N THR A 271 11.73 -27.42 -7.15
CA THR A 271 12.50 -27.64 -8.37
C THR A 271 11.76 -27.11 -9.60
N VAL A 272 12.48 -26.29 -10.37
CA VAL A 272 12.09 -25.69 -11.65
C VAL A 272 11.81 -26.79 -12.69
N ARG A 273 10.59 -26.80 -13.25
CA ARG A 273 10.31 -27.39 -14.57
C ARG A 273 10.13 -26.25 -15.55
N SER A 274 11.04 -26.21 -16.51
CA SER A 274 11.12 -25.28 -17.62
C SER A 274 9.99 -25.50 -18.64
N THR A 275 9.22 -24.45 -18.88
CA THR A 275 8.42 -24.24 -20.10
C THR A 275 8.51 -22.75 -20.43
N GLU A 276 9.09 -22.44 -21.59
CA GLU A 276 9.13 -21.14 -22.31
C GLU A 276 9.21 -19.88 -21.43
N SER A 277 10.42 -19.33 -21.30
CA SER A 277 10.73 -18.12 -20.52
C SER A 277 9.93 -16.91 -21.03
N ASP A 278 9.04 -16.38 -20.20
CA ASP A 278 8.45 -15.06 -20.38
C ASP A 278 9.61 -14.03 -20.37
N PRO A 279 9.72 -13.12 -21.37
CA PRO A 279 10.70 -12.03 -21.37
C PRO A 279 10.67 -11.19 -20.07
N THR A 280 9.51 -11.15 -19.40
CA THR A 280 9.32 -10.48 -18.11
C THR A 280 10.05 -11.19 -16.98
N ASP A 281 9.98 -12.52 -16.93
CA ASP A 281 10.65 -13.33 -15.90
C ASP A 281 12.18 -13.32 -16.09
N GLU A 282 12.64 -13.31 -17.34
CA GLU A 282 14.05 -13.16 -17.67
C GLU A 282 14.60 -11.79 -17.26
N PHE A 283 13.86 -10.71 -17.56
CA PHE A 283 14.22 -9.37 -17.09
C PHE A 283 14.26 -9.28 -15.55
N LEU A 284 13.25 -9.81 -14.86
CA LEU A 284 13.20 -9.79 -13.39
C LEU A 284 14.35 -10.60 -12.76
N TYR A 285 14.76 -11.70 -13.39
CA TYR A 285 15.93 -12.46 -12.96
C TYR A 285 17.22 -11.62 -13.07
N TYR A 286 17.48 -11.00 -14.22
CA TYR A 286 18.66 -10.13 -14.40
C TYR A 286 18.62 -8.90 -13.49
N TYR A 287 17.45 -8.27 -13.34
CA TYR A 287 17.25 -7.13 -12.44
C TYR A 287 17.59 -7.49 -10.99
N ARG A 288 17.07 -8.61 -10.47
CA ARG A 288 17.34 -9.06 -9.10
C ARG A 288 18.82 -9.36 -8.89
N ALA A 289 19.46 -10.00 -9.85
CA ALA A 289 20.91 -10.26 -9.80
C ALA A 289 21.70 -8.94 -9.78
N GLN A 290 21.34 -7.98 -10.65
CA GLN A 290 21.99 -6.68 -10.72
C GLN A 290 21.79 -5.87 -9.43
N PHE A 291 20.60 -5.93 -8.84
CA PHE A 291 20.31 -5.24 -7.58
C PHE A 291 21.23 -5.70 -6.45
N VAL A 292 21.41 -7.02 -6.30
CA VAL A 292 22.32 -7.59 -5.30
C VAL A 292 23.76 -7.17 -5.58
N GLN A 293 24.22 -7.23 -6.83
CA GLN A 293 25.58 -6.81 -7.19
C GLN A 293 25.83 -5.32 -6.92
N CYS A 294 24.88 -4.46 -7.24
CA CYS A 294 24.94 -3.02 -6.94
C CYS A 294 25.01 -2.77 -5.43
N LEU A 295 24.23 -3.48 -4.62
CA LEU A 295 24.27 -3.41 -3.17
C LEU A 295 25.65 -3.84 -2.63
N SER A 296 26.17 -4.99 -3.03
CA SER A 296 27.49 -5.46 -2.57
C SER A 296 28.59 -4.46 -2.91
N ALA A 297 28.60 -3.93 -4.13
CA ALA A 297 29.62 -2.99 -4.56
C ALA A 297 29.47 -1.60 -3.89
N ALA A 298 28.24 -1.14 -3.64
CA ALA A 298 28.01 0.09 -2.90
C ALA A 298 28.50 -0.02 -1.45
N LEU A 299 28.24 -1.15 -0.79
CA LEU A 299 28.75 -1.43 0.55
C LEU A 299 30.29 -1.41 0.58
N GLU A 300 30.93 -2.04 -0.40
CA GLU A 300 32.39 -2.07 -0.51
C GLU A 300 32.98 -0.66 -0.70
N ILE A 301 32.42 0.13 -1.62
CA ILE A 301 32.83 1.52 -1.86
C ILE A 301 32.69 2.36 -0.59
N VAL A 302 31.50 2.34 0.04
CA VAL A 302 31.23 3.18 1.20
C VAL A 302 32.11 2.79 2.38
N ILE A 303 32.29 1.49 2.66
CA ILE A 303 33.16 1.05 3.76
C ILE A 303 34.61 1.43 3.49
N ARG A 304 35.11 1.26 2.26
CA ARG A 304 36.46 1.67 1.88
C ARG A 304 36.65 3.18 2.03
N ASP A 305 35.70 3.98 1.56
CA ASP A 305 35.74 5.44 1.68
C ASP A 305 35.67 5.90 3.14
N TYR A 306 34.85 5.26 3.97
CA TYR A 306 34.80 5.55 5.41
C TYR A 306 36.12 5.19 6.11
N THR A 307 36.66 4.00 5.79
CA THR A 307 37.89 3.48 6.40
C THR A 307 39.10 4.34 6.02
N SER A 308 39.22 4.75 4.75
CA SER A 308 40.34 5.57 4.26
C SER A 308 40.42 6.97 4.88
N ARG A 309 39.29 7.51 5.34
CA ARG A 309 39.21 8.81 6.04
C ARG A 309 39.56 8.72 7.53
N LEU A 310 39.69 7.50 8.07
CA LEU A 310 40.01 7.25 9.48
C LEU A 310 41.49 6.90 9.64
N LYS A 311 42.04 7.20 10.83
CA LYS A 311 43.35 6.67 11.23
C LYS A 311 43.25 5.14 11.38
N GLU A 312 44.32 4.42 11.06
CA GLU A 312 44.40 2.95 11.02
C GLU A 312 43.73 2.25 12.22
N GLN A 313 44.01 2.70 13.45
CA GLN A 313 43.39 2.14 14.65
C GLN A 313 41.86 2.31 14.68
N LYS A 314 41.34 3.49 14.30
CA LYS A 314 39.90 3.75 14.24
C LYS A 314 39.22 3.06 13.07
N ALA A 315 39.94 2.93 11.94
CA ALA A 315 39.51 2.13 10.80
C ALA A 315 39.29 0.66 11.18
N ASN A 316 40.22 0.07 11.92
CA ASN A 316 40.08 -1.29 12.44
C ASN A 316 38.93 -1.40 13.46
N GLN A 317 38.81 -0.46 14.39
CA GLN A 317 37.68 -0.42 15.33
C GLN A 317 36.33 -0.31 14.60
N PHE A 318 36.24 0.49 13.53
CA PHE A 318 35.03 0.64 12.73
C PHE A 318 34.63 -0.68 12.06
N ARG A 319 35.57 -1.38 11.41
CA ARG A 319 35.31 -2.67 10.77
C ARG A 319 34.88 -3.74 11.76
N ILE A 320 35.58 -3.85 12.90
CA ILE A 320 35.23 -4.80 13.95
C ILE A 320 33.85 -4.44 14.53
N ALA A 321 33.59 -3.17 14.83
CA ALA A 321 32.29 -2.74 15.34
C ALA A 321 31.15 -3.05 14.37
N LEU A 322 31.35 -2.88 13.05
CA LEU A 322 30.36 -3.26 12.04
C LEU A 322 30.08 -4.77 12.05
N HIS A 323 31.13 -5.59 12.09
CA HIS A 323 30.99 -7.04 12.13
C HIS A 323 30.28 -7.51 13.40
N LEU A 324 30.67 -6.96 14.56
CA LEU A 324 30.03 -7.26 15.84
C LEU A 324 28.55 -6.86 15.85
N PHE A 325 28.23 -5.69 15.29
CA PHE A 325 26.87 -5.17 15.25
C PHE A 325 25.97 -5.96 14.30
N TYR A 326 26.40 -6.16 13.05
CA TYR A 326 25.55 -6.77 12.02
C TYR A 326 25.63 -8.30 11.99
N CYS A 327 26.81 -8.89 12.21
CA CYS A 327 27.01 -10.32 12.00
C CYS A 327 26.89 -11.10 13.31
N GLN A 328 27.40 -10.55 14.40
CA GLN A 328 27.30 -11.18 15.72
C GLN A 328 26.12 -10.70 16.55
N ARG A 329 25.42 -9.64 16.09
CA ARG A 329 24.18 -9.11 16.68
C ARG A 329 24.33 -8.74 18.16
N ILE A 330 25.49 -8.22 18.53
CA ILE A 330 25.73 -7.74 19.90
C ILE A 330 25.38 -6.26 20.02
N THR A 331 25.02 -5.84 21.24
CA THR A 331 24.54 -4.47 21.49
C THR A 331 25.68 -3.44 21.41
N MET A 332 25.36 -2.17 21.11
CA MET A 332 26.35 -1.09 21.11
C MET A 332 27.06 -0.93 22.46
N THR A 333 26.39 -1.28 23.57
CA THR A 333 26.99 -1.30 24.91
C THR A 333 28.07 -2.37 25.02
N GLN A 334 27.79 -3.60 24.56
CA GLN A 334 28.75 -4.70 24.55
C GLN A 334 29.91 -4.46 23.58
N ILE A 335 29.63 -3.85 22.42
CA ILE A 335 30.68 -3.44 21.47
C ILE A 335 31.62 -2.41 22.12
N ALA A 336 31.06 -1.48 22.91
CA ALA A 336 31.85 -0.46 23.58
C ALA A 336 32.83 -1.09 24.58
N GLU A 337 32.38 -2.10 25.34
CA GLU A 337 33.23 -2.88 26.26
C GLU A 337 34.33 -3.66 25.51
N GLN A 338 33.99 -4.32 24.40
CA GLN A 338 34.97 -5.12 23.63
C GLN A 338 36.03 -4.27 22.91
N LEU A 339 35.70 -3.03 22.55
CA LEU A 339 36.61 -2.12 21.82
C LEU A 339 37.27 -1.07 22.71
N ASP A 340 37.16 -1.21 24.04
CA ASP A 340 37.65 -0.24 25.05
C ASP A 340 37.14 1.20 24.79
N LEU A 341 35.90 1.32 24.34
CA LEU A 341 35.21 2.58 24.15
C LEU A 341 34.38 2.88 25.41
N LYS A 342 34.68 4.00 26.07
CA LYS A 342 34.08 4.36 27.38
C LYS A 342 32.54 4.38 27.46
N ARG A 343 31.83 4.54 26.33
CA ARG A 343 30.36 4.72 26.25
C ARG A 343 29.79 4.23 24.92
N GLN A 344 28.55 3.74 24.93
CA GLN A 344 27.80 3.36 23.71
C GLN A 344 27.70 4.50 22.68
N ASP A 345 27.67 5.75 23.12
CA ASP A 345 27.60 6.93 22.24
C ASP A 345 28.83 7.03 21.31
N ASN A 346 29.98 6.51 21.76
CA ASN A 346 31.19 6.46 20.94
C ASN A 346 31.08 5.41 19.82
N VAL A 347 30.40 4.29 20.08
CA VAL A 347 30.11 3.27 19.06
C VAL A 347 29.13 3.81 18.03
N ALA A 348 28.06 4.49 18.45
CA ALA A 348 27.11 5.13 17.55
C ALA A 348 27.77 6.20 16.66
N ARG A 349 28.70 7.00 17.22
CA ARG A 349 29.49 8.00 16.47
C ARG A 349 30.56 7.38 15.57
N LEU A 350 31.07 6.20 15.91
CA LEU A 350 32.02 5.46 15.10
C LEU A 350 31.31 4.85 13.88
N LEU A 351 30.19 4.17 14.11
CA LEU A 351 29.43 3.47 13.07
C LEU A 351 28.64 4.41 12.16
N LYS A 352 28.10 5.51 12.72
CA LYS A 352 27.20 6.47 12.04
C LYS A 352 26.24 5.80 11.06
N LEU A 353 25.51 4.77 11.54
CA LEU A 353 24.70 3.89 10.69
C LEU A 353 23.70 4.66 9.80
N LYS A 354 23.18 5.80 10.26
CA LYS A 354 22.32 6.67 9.44
C LYS A 354 23.05 7.23 8.21
N THR A 355 24.28 7.73 8.39
CA THR A 355 25.10 8.24 7.30
C THR A 355 25.57 7.10 6.40
N LEU A 356 25.98 5.97 6.99
CA LEU A 356 26.37 4.78 6.24
C LEU A 356 25.27 4.34 5.26
N ARG A 357 24.02 4.21 5.75
CA ARG A 357 22.88 3.84 4.90
C ARG A 357 22.60 4.87 3.81
N ALA A 358 22.65 6.16 4.13
CA ALA A 358 22.43 7.22 3.16
C ALA A 358 23.47 7.19 2.03
N ASP A 359 24.75 7.00 2.38
CA ASP A 359 25.85 6.90 1.42
C ASP A 359 25.69 5.64 0.55
N VAL A 360 25.35 4.49 1.15
CA VAL A 360 25.08 3.24 0.42
C VAL A 360 23.89 3.43 -0.54
N GLY A 361 22.80 4.04 -0.08
CA GLY A 361 21.63 4.34 -0.91
C GLY A 361 21.98 5.16 -2.15
N LEU A 362 22.79 6.21 -1.99
CA LEU A 362 23.24 7.05 -3.10
C LEU A 362 24.06 6.24 -4.12
N HIS A 363 24.98 5.40 -3.65
CA HIS A 363 25.82 4.57 -4.53
C HIS A 363 25.02 3.49 -5.26
N ILE A 364 24.07 2.82 -4.57
CA ILE A 364 23.18 1.84 -5.20
C ILE A 364 22.37 2.53 -6.28
N LEU A 365 21.69 3.63 -5.98
CA LEU A 365 20.82 4.30 -6.95
C LEU A 365 21.57 4.79 -8.18
N THR A 366 22.75 5.36 -7.98
CA THR A 366 23.59 5.86 -9.08
C THR A 366 23.97 4.72 -10.02
N ARG A 367 24.39 3.59 -9.48
CA ARG A 367 24.87 2.44 -10.26
C ARG A 367 23.71 1.65 -10.88
N LEU A 368 22.67 1.40 -10.11
CA LEU A 368 21.47 0.68 -10.52
C LEU A 368 20.79 1.38 -11.71
N LYS A 369 20.73 2.71 -11.70
CA LYS A 369 20.21 3.49 -12.84
C LYS A 369 21.02 3.28 -14.12
N GLN A 370 22.34 3.25 -14.01
CA GLN A 370 23.23 3.03 -15.16
C GLN A 370 23.08 1.61 -15.70
N ASP A 371 23.12 0.61 -14.81
CA ASP A 371 23.10 -0.80 -15.19
C ASP A 371 21.74 -1.24 -15.72
N ILE A 372 20.63 -0.72 -15.17
CA ILE A 372 19.28 -1.03 -15.65
C ILE A 372 19.02 -0.38 -17.00
N SER A 373 19.54 0.83 -17.24
CA SER A 373 19.42 1.43 -18.57
C SER A 373 20.10 0.55 -19.63
N ALA A 374 21.23 -0.07 -19.31
CA ALA A 374 21.91 -1.01 -20.19
C ALA A 374 21.19 -2.36 -20.33
N ILE A 375 20.66 -2.92 -19.24
CA ILE A 375 19.89 -4.17 -19.28
C ILE A 375 18.59 -3.99 -20.05
N ALA A 376 17.85 -2.91 -19.78
CA ALA A 376 16.53 -2.68 -20.35
C ALA A 376 16.57 -2.37 -21.85
N GLN A 377 17.70 -1.86 -22.38
CA GLN A 377 17.93 -1.72 -23.83
C GLN A 377 17.87 -3.06 -24.58
N ASN A 378 18.12 -4.20 -23.91
CA ASN A 378 18.01 -5.51 -24.52
C ASN A 378 16.55 -6.01 -24.62
N PHE A 379 15.63 -5.40 -23.87
CA PHE A 379 14.24 -5.83 -23.75
C PHE A 379 13.23 -4.78 -24.25
N THR A 380 13.65 -3.53 -24.49
CA THR A 380 12.76 -2.43 -24.89
C THR A 380 13.50 -1.34 -25.68
N ASP A 381 12.81 -0.69 -26.61
CA ASP A 381 13.35 0.42 -27.41
C ASP A 381 13.73 1.65 -26.57
N SER A 382 14.81 2.32 -26.97
CA SER A 382 15.38 3.49 -26.27
C SER A 382 14.38 4.66 -26.09
N GLU A 383 13.41 4.82 -27.00
CA GLU A 383 12.38 5.86 -26.91
C GLU A 383 11.32 5.57 -25.83
N ARG A 384 10.99 4.30 -25.59
CA ARG A 384 10.10 3.92 -24.48
C ARG A 384 10.83 4.00 -23.14
N LEU A 385 12.13 3.67 -23.12
CA LEU A 385 12.95 3.81 -21.92
C LEU A 385 13.10 5.26 -21.48
N SER A 386 13.25 6.20 -22.43
CA SER A 386 13.29 7.62 -22.09
C SER A 386 11.92 8.12 -21.58
N GLN A 387 10.82 7.60 -22.12
CA GLN A 387 9.47 7.93 -21.69
C GLN A 387 9.16 7.47 -20.25
N PHE A 388 9.71 6.34 -19.82
CA PHE A 388 9.52 5.81 -18.46
C PHE A 388 10.71 6.05 -17.51
N ALA A 389 11.72 6.81 -17.93
CA ALA A 389 12.95 7.00 -17.16
C ALA A 389 12.68 7.57 -15.74
N GLU A 390 11.76 8.53 -15.61
CA GLU A 390 11.39 9.09 -14.31
C GLU A 390 10.66 8.07 -13.41
N THR A 391 9.75 7.27 -13.99
CA THR A 391 9.03 6.22 -13.26
C THR A 391 9.96 5.08 -12.82
N ILE A 392 10.93 4.73 -13.66
CA ILE A 392 11.99 3.76 -13.31
C ILE A 392 12.82 4.34 -12.15
N ASP A 393 13.30 5.57 -12.26
CA ASP A 393 14.08 6.23 -11.20
C ASP A 393 13.32 6.27 -9.86
N GLU A 394 12.03 6.58 -9.88
CA GLU A 394 11.17 6.58 -8.68
C GLU A 394 11.00 5.18 -8.09
N ALA A 395 10.70 4.17 -8.92
CA ALA A 395 10.58 2.79 -8.46
C ALA A 395 11.88 2.24 -7.87
N LEU A 396 13.03 2.56 -8.46
CA LEU A 396 14.35 2.18 -7.94
C LEU A 396 14.62 2.87 -6.59
N ARG A 397 14.27 4.16 -6.47
CA ARG A 397 14.40 4.91 -5.22
C ARG A 397 13.55 4.31 -4.12
N ASP A 398 12.28 4.04 -4.40
CA ASP A 398 11.36 3.43 -3.43
C ASP A 398 11.87 2.06 -2.95
N GLN A 399 12.41 1.24 -3.87
CA GLN A 399 12.96 -0.07 -3.50
C GLN A 399 14.23 0.05 -2.66
N VAL A 400 15.13 0.99 -2.96
CA VAL A 400 16.34 1.22 -2.15
C VAL A 400 15.96 1.81 -0.80
N ASP A 401 15.02 2.75 -0.74
CA ASP A 401 14.56 3.35 0.51
C ASP A 401 13.89 2.30 1.41
N ALA A 402 13.07 1.41 0.85
CA ALA A 402 12.48 0.28 1.57
C ALA A 402 13.53 -0.67 2.14
N LEU A 403 14.58 -0.99 1.37
CA LEU A 403 15.72 -1.81 1.84
C LEU A 403 16.43 -1.15 3.04
N LEU A 404 16.73 0.14 2.94
CA LEU A 404 17.46 0.89 3.98
C LEU A 404 16.61 1.12 5.24
N GLU A 405 15.31 1.38 5.07
CA GLU A 405 14.38 1.54 6.18
C GLU A 405 14.19 0.21 6.93
N LYS A 406 14.10 -0.91 6.20
CA LYS A 406 14.08 -2.26 6.80
C LYS A 406 15.32 -2.48 7.68
N ASP A 407 16.50 -2.12 7.18
CA ASP A 407 17.73 -2.22 7.98
C ASP A 407 17.75 -1.26 9.18
N ALA A 408 17.28 -0.03 8.99
CA ALA A 408 17.21 0.97 10.05
C ALA A 408 16.28 0.53 11.19
N GLN A 409 15.17 -0.11 10.89
CA GLN A 409 14.23 -0.65 11.87
C GLN A 409 14.82 -1.82 12.65
N GLN A 410 15.42 -2.79 11.95
CA GLN A 410 16.00 -3.98 12.59
C GLN A 410 17.27 -3.66 13.41
N SER A 411 17.99 -2.62 13.04
CA SER A 411 19.18 -2.16 13.78
C SER A 411 18.87 -1.46 15.11
N LYS A 412 17.59 -1.16 15.42
CA LYS A 412 17.23 -0.52 16.70
C LYS A 412 17.34 -1.46 17.89
N THR A 413 17.15 -2.77 17.68
CA THR A 413 17.32 -3.78 18.73
C THR A 413 18.03 -5.01 18.14
N PRO A 414 19.21 -5.41 18.67
CA PRO A 414 19.97 -6.54 18.10
C PRO A 414 19.22 -7.88 18.13
N LYS A 415 18.21 -8.01 19.00
CA LYS A 415 17.31 -9.18 19.09
C LYS A 415 16.18 -9.18 18.05
N ALA A 416 15.84 -8.05 17.43
CA ALA A 416 14.82 -7.95 16.38
C ALA A 416 15.36 -8.24 14.97
N TYR A 417 16.60 -8.73 14.88
CA TYR A 417 17.24 -9.04 13.61
C TYR A 417 16.62 -10.30 12.98
N GLN A 418 15.65 -10.10 12.08
CA GLN A 418 14.94 -11.17 11.37
C GLN A 418 15.87 -11.87 10.35
N LYS A 419 15.44 -13.03 9.83
CA LYS A 419 16.24 -13.90 8.94
C LYS A 419 16.31 -13.42 7.48
N ASP A 420 15.77 -12.23 7.16
CA ASP A 420 15.59 -11.74 5.79
C ASP A 420 16.03 -10.28 5.62
N ASN A 421 17.26 -9.94 6.03
CA ASN A 421 17.80 -8.59 5.84
C ASN A 421 18.96 -8.62 4.87
N LEU A 422 18.60 -8.41 3.60
CA LEU A 422 19.54 -8.40 2.49
C LEU A 422 20.69 -7.41 2.70
N PHE A 423 20.45 -6.25 3.34
CA PHE A 423 21.52 -5.27 3.60
C PHE A 423 22.61 -5.87 4.48
N ALA A 424 22.27 -6.46 5.62
CA ALA A 424 23.32 -7.04 6.46
C ALA A 424 23.80 -8.41 6.02
N GLU A 425 22.99 -9.19 5.32
CA GLU A 425 23.49 -10.42 4.69
C GLU A 425 24.65 -10.09 3.74
N GLN A 426 24.47 -9.08 2.88
CA GLN A 426 25.53 -8.62 1.98
C GLN A 426 26.69 -7.97 2.73
N LEU A 427 26.41 -7.16 3.76
CA LEU A 427 27.45 -6.54 4.58
C LEU A 427 28.28 -7.60 5.34
N CYS A 428 27.64 -8.62 5.89
CA CYS A 428 28.33 -9.71 6.59
C CYS A 428 29.11 -10.60 5.65
N ALA A 429 28.57 -10.88 4.45
CA ALA A 429 29.32 -11.58 3.41
C ALA A 429 30.59 -10.81 3.01
N LEU A 430 30.52 -9.48 2.93
CA LEU A 430 31.66 -8.61 2.65
C LEU A 430 32.67 -8.61 3.81
N LEU A 431 32.22 -8.37 5.04
CA LEU A 431 33.09 -8.29 6.22
C LEU A 431 33.76 -9.62 6.56
N SER A 432 33.14 -10.75 6.23
CA SER A 432 33.71 -12.09 6.45
C SER A 432 34.84 -12.41 5.46
N ARG A 433 34.90 -11.72 4.31
CA ARG A 433 36.00 -11.87 3.34
C ARG A 433 37.26 -11.10 3.74
N ASP A 434 37.10 -10.03 4.52
CA ASP A 434 38.18 -9.13 4.96
C ASP A 434 38.82 -9.52 6.31
N LEU A 435 38.23 -10.49 7.04
CA LEU A 435 38.70 -10.98 8.35
C LEU A 435 39.60 -12.23 8.24
N HIS A 436 39.86 -12.69 7.02
CA HIS A 436 40.84 -13.70 6.63
C HIS A 436 41.87 -13.08 5.69
#